data_AF-A0A1Y2AX31-F1
#
_entry.id   AF-A0A1Y2AX31-F1
#
_cell.length_a   1.000
_cell.length_b   1.000
_cell.length_c   1.000
_cell.angle_alpha   90.00
_cell.angle_beta   90.00
_cell.angle_gamma   90.00
#
_symmetry.space_group_name_H-M   'P 1'
#
loop_
_entity.id
_entity.type
_entity.pdbx_description
1 polymer ?
#
loop_
_entity_poly.entity_id
_entity_poly.type
_entity_poly.pdbx_seq_one_letter_code
_entity_poly.pdbx_strand_id
1 'polypeptide(L)'
;MSVAILVALLPLIARAADLSTITPAPQPTGLLGRQNSVGTTYETTSPLPLTEYFYPYDQIPYQVNPFPVGRGPQSGYNQCNSTTEGPDSQCQTLIVNSIDDFCGWGAPGTTPNDTIGDVEAAVVAYCTKSGHGARVLPPGAFTAVQFIRTDAYIQITGWVNQTAFNLAPNDTGGELDPHGADQLGNPLGGLAYSNGFYSGDNTTYLQTQSWNHFIGADVFCIKLCNPDYNTTANYCQNIYDLLGCQYNMPASYEQGVFLSCDGDLQDEVGTYTSDGQTITWHQPSSLDPTDTIPFTPRIPATSNCQYYQSTDLYPTESLGYQSTAAPLNDIGLTTTPATPISAFATISAASTATAINSVATGSSGSRSSSGSSSGSRSGSASSSGSSNTPVNASASSSTSGATRSFGANLNSVATGLAYLLVGLTTFLL
;
A
#
# COMPACT_ATOMS: atom_id res chain seq x y z
N MET A 1 43.28 8.37 91.69
CA MET A 1 42.81 9.76 91.90
C MET A 1 43.12 10.57 90.65
N SER A 2 42.52 11.74 90.50
CA SER A 2 42.43 12.57 89.29
C SER A 2 43.74 12.85 88.53
N VAL A 3 43.69 12.74 87.20
CA VAL A 3 44.16 13.73 86.19
C VAL A 3 43.18 13.65 84.99
N ALA A 4 43.06 14.72 84.19
CA ALA A 4 42.14 14.81 83.05
C ALA A 4 42.84 15.39 81.80
N ILE A 5 42.05 15.65 80.73
CA ILE A 5 42.31 16.52 79.55
C ILE A 5 42.61 15.81 78.20
N LEU A 6 41.71 16.09 77.23
CA LEU A 6 41.78 16.06 75.75
C LEU A 6 42.30 14.85 74.96
N VAL A 7 41.40 14.26 74.16
CA VAL A 7 41.53 14.16 72.69
C VAL A 7 40.19 14.63 72.07
N ALA A 8 40.20 15.09 70.81
CA ALA A 8 39.08 15.82 70.19
C ALA A 8 37.85 14.95 69.81
N LEU A 9 36.68 15.59 69.78
CA LEU A 9 35.43 15.07 69.22
C LEU A 9 35.15 15.71 67.85
N LEU A 10 34.94 14.89 66.82
CA LEU A 10 34.48 15.31 65.50
C LEU A 10 33.43 14.32 64.97
N PRO A 11 32.12 14.55 65.24
CA PRO A 11 31.05 13.91 64.50
C PRO A 11 30.84 14.66 63.17
N LEU A 12 31.03 13.98 62.04
CA LEU A 12 30.66 14.53 60.74
C LEU A 12 29.13 14.63 60.67
N ILE A 13 28.58 15.83 60.49
CA ILE A 13 27.12 16.01 60.44
C ILE A 13 26.61 15.51 59.09
N ALA A 14 26.07 14.29 59.09
CA ALA A 14 25.23 13.78 58.01
C ALA A 14 23.92 14.57 57.97
N ARG A 15 23.92 15.69 57.25
CA ARG A 15 22.71 16.47 56.98
C ARG A 15 21.99 15.86 55.79
N ALA A 16 20.74 15.44 55.96
CA ALA A 16 19.91 14.99 54.86
C ALA A 16 19.77 16.12 53.82
N ALA A 17 19.97 15.80 52.54
CA ALA A 17 19.63 16.69 51.44
C ALA A 17 18.14 16.54 51.11
N ASP A 18 17.49 17.64 50.76
CA ASP A 18 16.05 17.72 50.56
C ASP A 18 15.63 17.07 49.22
N LEU A 19 14.44 16.48 49.17
CA LEU A 19 14.01 15.59 48.07
C LEU A 19 13.16 16.35 47.03
N SER A 20 13.62 17.51 46.56
CA SER A 20 12.81 18.41 45.71
C SER A 20 13.57 19.20 44.63
N THR A 21 14.40 18.53 43.83
CA THR A 21 14.88 19.08 42.53
C THR A 21 14.81 18.02 41.43
N ILE A 22 13.63 17.86 40.84
CA ILE A 22 13.47 17.15 39.56
C ILE A 22 14.03 18.05 38.47
N THR A 23 15.22 17.74 37.97
CA THR A 23 15.70 18.28 36.69
C THR A 23 14.71 17.85 35.60
N PRO A 24 14.12 18.78 34.82
CA PRO A 24 13.26 18.39 33.71
C PRO A 24 14.01 17.47 32.74
N ALA A 25 13.34 16.41 32.28
CA ALA A 25 13.88 15.61 31.19
C ALA A 25 14.09 16.51 29.96
N PRO A 26 15.14 16.27 29.15
CA PRO A 26 15.30 16.95 27.87
C PRO A 26 14.01 16.82 27.07
N GLN A 27 13.48 17.95 26.58
CA GLN A 27 12.29 17.92 25.74
C GLN A 27 12.59 17.08 24.48
N PRO A 28 11.70 16.17 24.08
CA PRO A 28 11.93 15.37 22.89
C PRO A 28 11.88 16.27 21.65
N THR A 29 13.05 16.60 21.10
CA THR A 29 13.19 17.18 19.76
C THR A 29 12.98 16.09 18.71
N GLY A 30 11.81 15.46 18.74
CA GLY A 30 11.36 14.43 17.81
C GLY A 30 10.01 14.81 17.22
N LEU A 31 10.00 15.09 15.92
CA LEU A 31 8.91 15.16 14.92
C LEU A 31 7.57 15.87 15.23
N LEU A 32 7.09 15.99 16.46
CA LEU A 32 5.94 16.83 16.86
C LEU A 32 6.09 18.30 16.41
N GLY A 33 7.33 18.77 16.26
CA GLY A 33 7.64 20.08 15.69
C GLY A 33 7.27 20.23 14.20
N ARG A 34 7.21 19.14 13.42
CA ARG A 34 6.78 19.16 12.01
C ARG A 34 5.26 19.07 11.87
N GLN A 35 4.55 18.48 12.82
CA GLN A 35 3.08 18.38 12.80
C GLN A 35 2.36 19.74 12.83
N ASN A 36 3.00 20.77 13.40
CA ASN A 36 2.50 22.15 13.38
C ASN A 36 2.80 22.92 12.07
N SER A 37 3.43 22.28 11.08
CA SER A 37 3.75 22.88 9.77
C SER A 37 2.53 22.86 8.83
N VAL A 38 1.49 23.61 9.19
CA VAL A 38 0.30 23.80 8.33
C VAL A 38 0.75 24.38 6.98
N GLY A 39 0.64 23.58 5.92
CA GLY A 39 1.19 23.83 4.59
C GLY A 39 0.47 24.89 3.76
N THR A 40 0.24 26.09 4.29
CA THR A 40 -0.38 27.22 3.56
C THR A 40 0.64 28.03 2.75
N THR A 41 1.41 27.39 1.88
CA THR A 41 2.30 28.05 0.91
C THR A 41 1.51 28.49 -0.33
N TYR A 42 0.65 29.49 -0.17
CA TYR A 42 -0.19 30.04 -1.27
C TYR A 42 0.58 30.84 -2.33
N GLU A 43 1.92 30.92 -2.27
CA GLU A 43 2.78 31.60 -3.27
C GLU A 43 3.93 30.71 -3.80
N THR A 44 3.66 29.45 -4.13
CA THR A 44 4.51 28.70 -5.06
C THR A 44 3.71 28.22 -6.28
N THR A 45 4.21 28.50 -7.49
CA THR A 45 3.68 27.94 -8.75
C THR A 45 4.21 26.53 -9.03
N SER A 46 4.73 25.87 -8.01
CA SER A 46 5.26 24.52 -8.01
C SER A 46 4.84 23.86 -6.70
N PRO A 47 4.36 22.60 -6.72
CA PRO A 47 4.22 21.80 -5.52
C PRO A 47 5.59 21.48 -4.89
N LEU A 48 5.57 21.09 -3.62
CA LEU A 48 6.64 20.36 -2.94
C LEU A 48 6.47 18.86 -3.19
N PRO A 49 7.50 18.02 -2.93
CA PRO A 49 7.33 16.58 -2.83
C PRO A 49 6.19 16.23 -1.86
N LEU A 50 5.40 15.20 -2.18
CA LEU A 50 4.24 14.82 -1.36
C LEU A 50 4.64 14.41 0.07
N THR A 51 5.82 13.84 0.24
CA THR A 51 6.45 13.50 1.53
C THR A 51 6.84 14.71 2.39
N GLU A 52 6.68 15.95 1.91
CA GLU A 52 6.85 17.16 2.72
C GLU A 52 5.54 17.67 3.34
N TYR A 53 4.36 17.27 2.84
CA TYR A 53 3.08 17.72 3.38
C TYR A 53 2.61 16.89 4.58
N PHE A 54 2.26 17.56 5.67
CA PHE A 54 1.59 16.96 6.84
C PHE A 54 0.27 17.68 7.13
N TYR A 55 -0.80 16.91 7.33
CA TYR A 55 -2.13 17.40 7.69
C TYR A 55 -2.74 16.54 8.80
N PRO A 56 -3.22 17.15 9.91
CA PRO A 56 -4.24 16.53 10.76
C PRO A 56 -5.44 16.09 9.92
N TYR A 57 -6.04 14.94 10.24
CA TYR A 57 -7.10 14.34 9.42
C TYR A 57 -8.36 15.24 9.30
N ASP A 58 -8.65 16.05 10.31
CA ASP A 58 -9.71 17.06 10.31
C ASP A 58 -9.40 18.33 9.49
N GLN A 59 -8.16 18.45 9.00
CA GLN A 59 -7.62 19.65 8.33
C GLN A 59 -7.04 19.36 6.93
N ILE A 60 -7.31 18.17 6.37
CA ILE A 60 -6.90 17.80 5.02
C ILE A 60 -7.48 18.76 3.97
N PRO A 61 -6.68 19.26 3.01
CA PRO A 61 -7.18 20.13 1.95
C PRO A 61 -8.01 19.33 0.94
N TYR A 62 -8.87 20.00 0.18
CA TYR A 62 -9.66 19.33 -0.88
C TYR A 62 -8.76 18.62 -1.90
N GLN A 63 -7.64 19.25 -2.28
CA GLN A 63 -6.55 18.66 -3.07
C GLN A 63 -5.20 19.11 -2.48
N VAL A 64 -4.21 18.23 -2.52
CA VAL A 64 -2.82 18.53 -2.13
C VAL A 64 -2.02 19.01 -3.34
N ASN A 65 -2.28 18.45 -4.52
CA ASN A 65 -1.62 18.84 -5.77
C ASN A 65 -2.59 19.43 -6.81
N PRO A 66 -3.18 20.62 -6.59
CA PRO A 66 -4.04 21.30 -7.59
C PRO A 66 -3.24 21.90 -8.77
N PHE A 67 -1.94 21.62 -8.90
CA PHE A 67 -1.04 22.30 -9.84
C PHE A 67 -0.92 21.54 -11.17
N PRO A 68 -1.03 22.20 -12.34
CA PRO A 68 -0.82 21.58 -13.65
C PRO A 68 0.67 21.41 -13.96
N VAL A 69 1.33 20.54 -13.19
CA VAL A 69 2.78 20.27 -13.22
C VAL A 69 3.01 18.75 -13.17
N GLY A 70 3.97 18.24 -13.94
CA GLY A 70 4.24 16.80 -14.02
C GLY A 70 3.05 16.06 -14.64
N ARG A 71 2.54 15.04 -13.93
CA ARG A 71 1.30 14.34 -14.27
C ARG A 71 0.01 15.09 -13.82
N GLY A 72 0.15 16.21 -13.10
CA GLY A 72 -0.94 16.97 -12.48
C GLY A 72 -1.78 17.85 -13.41
N PRO A 73 -2.90 18.40 -12.91
CA PRO A 73 -3.31 18.44 -11.51
C PRO A 73 -3.88 17.11 -10.99
N GLN A 74 -3.98 17.01 -9.66
CA GLN A 74 -4.69 15.94 -8.96
C GLN A 74 -6.11 15.78 -9.53
N SER A 75 -6.52 14.54 -9.81
CA SER A 75 -7.80 14.22 -10.46
C SER A 75 -8.96 14.14 -9.46
N GLY A 76 -8.72 13.58 -8.27
CA GLY A 76 -9.70 13.38 -7.22
C GLY A 76 -9.60 14.40 -6.09
N TYR A 77 -9.96 13.98 -4.89
CA TYR A 77 -9.97 14.83 -3.69
C TYR A 77 -9.62 14.06 -2.42
N ASN A 78 -9.08 14.76 -1.41
CA ASN A 78 -8.73 14.17 -0.12
C ASN A 78 -9.80 14.35 0.96
N GLN A 79 -10.74 15.29 0.82
CA GLN A 79 -11.82 15.55 1.79
C GLN A 79 -12.97 14.52 1.72
N CYS A 80 -12.63 13.25 1.91
CA CYS A 80 -13.56 12.13 1.83
C CYS A 80 -14.49 12.10 3.05
N ASN A 81 -15.80 12.08 2.81
CA ASN A 81 -16.83 12.06 3.86
C ASN A 81 -18.16 11.46 3.33
N SER A 82 -19.22 11.44 4.13
CA SER A 82 -20.53 10.87 3.74
C SER A 82 -21.23 11.53 2.54
N THR A 83 -20.76 12.68 2.06
CA THR A 83 -21.23 13.31 0.81
C THR A 83 -20.42 12.90 -0.44
N THR A 84 -19.28 12.22 -0.26
CA THR A 84 -18.42 11.68 -1.32
C THR A 84 -18.42 10.15 -1.38
N GLU A 85 -19.07 9.48 -0.42
CA GLU A 85 -19.18 8.02 -0.38
C GLU A 85 -20.08 7.48 -1.50
N GLY A 86 -19.64 6.41 -2.17
CA GLY A 86 -20.40 5.77 -3.24
C GLY A 86 -19.53 5.26 -4.40
N PRO A 87 -20.13 4.63 -5.41
CA PRO A 87 -19.40 4.01 -6.53
C PRO A 87 -18.62 5.04 -7.37
N ASP A 88 -19.13 6.27 -7.49
CA ASP A 88 -18.55 7.34 -8.29
C ASP A 88 -17.46 8.14 -7.53
N SER A 89 -17.16 7.76 -6.28
CA SER A 89 -16.22 8.49 -5.41
C SER A 89 -14.85 8.68 -6.08
N GLN A 90 -14.27 9.86 -5.90
CA GLN A 90 -12.92 10.21 -6.33
C GLN A 90 -12.00 10.47 -5.12
N CYS A 91 -12.27 9.78 -4.00
CA CYS A 91 -11.46 9.86 -2.80
C CYS A 91 -10.01 9.41 -3.07
N GLN A 92 -9.04 10.26 -2.75
CA GLN A 92 -7.60 10.00 -2.85
C GLN A 92 -6.91 10.03 -1.47
N THR A 93 -7.67 9.73 -0.42
CA THR A 93 -7.16 9.43 0.92
C THR A 93 -7.36 7.94 1.23
N LEU A 94 -6.29 7.25 1.64
CA LEU A 94 -6.26 5.86 2.06
C LEU A 94 -6.40 5.75 3.57
N ILE A 95 -7.26 4.84 4.04
CA ILE A 95 -7.35 4.46 5.46
C ILE A 95 -6.92 2.99 5.60
N VAL A 96 -6.06 2.67 6.57
CA VAL A 96 -5.71 1.27 6.92
C VAL A 96 -5.62 1.15 8.43
N ASN A 97 -6.64 0.64 9.10
CA ASN A 97 -6.71 0.52 10.56
C ASN A 97 -6.57 -0.93 11.05
N SER A 98 -7.26 -1.87 10.40
CA SER A 98 -7.33 -3.29 10.81
C SER A 98 -7.70 -4.19 9.62
N ILE A 99 -7.83 -5.50 9.88
CA ILE A 99 -8.29 -6.48 8.88
C ILE A 99 -9.73 -6.24 8.37
N ASP A 100 -10.62 -5.72 9.22
CA ASP A 100 -12.00 -5.34 8.83
C ASP A 100 -12.10 -3.91 8.30
N ASP A 101 -11.06 -3.10 8.51
CA ASP A 101 -11.08 -1.64 8.32
C ASP A 101 -9.88 -1.15 7.53
N PHE A 102 -9.93 -1.31 6.22
CA PHE A 102 -8.91 -0.76 5.33
C PHE A 102 -9.45 -0.45 3.95
N CYS A 103 -8.66 0.33 3.22
CA CYS A 103 -8.84 0.65 1.82
C CYS A 103 -7.58 0.26 1.04
N GLY A 104 -7.75 -0.06 -0.25
CA GLY A 104 -6.67 -0.10 -1.23
C GLY A 104 -6.92 0.96 -2.32
N TRP A 105 -5.89 1.29 -3.10
CA TRP A 105 -6.06 2.07 -4.31
C TRP A 105 -6.58 1.19 -5.46
N GLY A 106 -7.45 1.73 -6.30
CA GLY A 106 -7.92 1.08 -7.52
C GLY A 106 -8.15 2.08 -8.65
N ALA A 107 -8.41 1.57 -9.85
CA ALA A 107 -8.65 2.41 -11.01
C ALA A 107 -9.83 3.38 -10.79
N PRO A 108 -9.77 4.61 -11.32
CA PRO A 108 -10.90 5.54 -11.25
C PRO A 108 -12.12 5.02 -12.02
N GLY A 109 -11.94 4.09 -12.97
CA GLY A 109 -13.03 3.55 -13.80
C GLY A 109 -13.49 4.51 -14.89
N THR A 110 -12.65 5.49 -15.24
CA THR A 110 -12.89 6.41 -16.36
C THR A 110 -12.82 5.72 -17.71
N THR A 111 -12.16 4.56 -17.77
CA THR A 111 -11.92 3.77 -18.98
C THR A 111 -12.10 2.28 -18.69
N PRO A 112 -12.61 1.46 -19.65
CA PRO A 112 -12.79 0.03 -19.41
C PRO A 112 -11.46 -0.73 -19.50
N ASN A 113 -11.18 -1.57 -18.51
CA ASN A 113 -9.94 -2.36 -18.38
C ASN A 113 -8.69 -1.48 -18.17
N ASP A 114 -8.80 -0.47 -17.30
CA ASP A 114 -7.65 0.25 -16.75
C ASP A 114 -6.63 -0.75 -16.14
N THR A 115 -5.35 -0.64 -16.47
CA THR A 115 -4.27 -1.28 -15.70
C THR A 115 -3.75 -0.29 -14.66
N ILE A 116 -3.27 -0.76 -13.52
CA ILE A 116 -2.81 0.10 -12.42
C ILE A 116 -1.70 1.04 -12.89
N GLY A 117 -0.77 0.54 -13.71
CA GLY A 117 0.35 1.30 -14.32
C GLY A 117 -0.08 2.37 -15.33
N ASP A 118 -1.23 2.21 -15.99
CA ASP A 118 -1.77 3.25 -16.89
C ASP A 118 -2.45 4.39 -16.11
N VAL A 119 -2.97 4.13 -14.90
CA VAL A 119 -3.82 5.07 -14.14
C VAL A 119 -3.27 5.49 -12.78
N GLU A 120 -2.03 5.12 -12.43
CA GLU A 120 -1.42 5.30 -11.10
C GLU A 120 -1.60 6.71 -10.50
N ALA A 121 -1.47 7.75 -11.33
CA ALA A 121 -1.60 9.15 -10.92
C ALA A 121 -3.04 9.53 -10.49
N ALA A 122 -4.03 8.78 -10.95
CA ALA A 122 -5.46 9.06 -10.86
C ALA A 122 -6.27 7.97 -10.13
N VAL A 123 -5.62 6.96 -9.53
CA VAL A 123 -6.29 5.95 -8.70
C VAL A 123 -7.03 6.57 -7.50
N VAL A 124 -8.02 5.84 -7.00
CA VAL A 124 -8.95 6.26 -5.95
C VAL A 124 -9.15 5.15 -4.92
N ALA A 125 -9.61 5.49 -3.71
CA ALA A 125 -9.76 4.55 -2.60
C ALA A 125 -11.00 3.64 -2.74
N TYR A 126 -10.80 2.35 -2.47
CA TYR A 126 -11.83 1.33 -2.33
C TYR A 126 -11.66 0.64 -0.96
N CYS A 127 -12.69 0.69 -0.11
CA CYS A 127 -12.64 0.28 1.29
C CYS A 127 -13.49 -0.95 1.60
N THR A 128 -13.14 -1.69 2.66
CA THR A 128 -13.87 -2.87 3.15
C THR A 128 -15.26 -2.57 3.73
N LYS A 129 -15.48 -1.32 4.15
CA LYS A 129 -16.74 -0.83 4.72
C LYS A 129 -16.98 0.65 4.43
N SER A 130 -18.24 1.05 4.50
CA SER A 130 -18.70 2.45 4.53
C SER A 130 -18.20 3.22 5.77
N GLY A 131 -18.10 4.54 5.65
CA GLY A 131 -17.69 5.48 6.70
C GLY A 131 -16.50 6.37 6.32
N HIS A 132 -15.78 6.02 5.25
CA HIS A 132 -14.54 6.68 4.82
C HIS A 132 -14.73 7.67 3.67
N GLY A 133 -15.94 7.78 3.10
CA GLY A 133 -16.20 8.71 2.00
C GLY A 133 -15.66 8.29 0.64
N ALA A 134 -15.31 7.01 0.52
CA ALA A 134 -14.65 6.40 -0.63
C ALA A 134 -15.60 5.46 -1.39
N ARG A 135 -15.07 4.58 -2.24
CA ARG A 135 -15.82 3.45 -2.80
C ARG A 135 -15.84 2.31 -1.77
N VAL A 136 -16.87 1.47 -1.79
CA VAL A 136 -16.97 0.28 -0.91
C VAL A 136 -16.89 -0.99 -1.74
N LEU A 137 -16.02 -1.91 -1.33
CA LEU A 137 -15.73 -3.17 -2.01
C LEU A 137 -16.86 -4.19 -1.83
N PRO A 138 -17.20 -4.98 -2.88
CA PRO A 138 -18.18 -6.06 -2.76
C PRO A 138 -17.66 -7.24 -1.90
N PRO A 139 -18.54 -8.07 -1.33
CA PRO A 139 -18.11 -9.25 -0.57
C PRO A 139 -17.42 -10.25 -1.52
N GLY A 140 -16.33 -10.86 -1.06
CA GLY A 140 -15.48 -11.70 -1.92
C GLY A 140 -14.51 -10.91 -2.82
N ALA A 141 -14.38 -9.59 -2.65
CA ALA A 141 -13.26 -8.83 -3.22
C ALA A 141 -11.90 -9.37 -2.73
N PHE A 142 -11.82 -9.88 -1.50
CA PHE A 142 -10.65 -10.57 -0.96
C PHE A 142 -10.93 -12.06 -0.74
N THR A 143 -9.94 -12.90 -1.06
CA THR A 143 -10.00 -14.36 -0.87
C THR A 143 -8.99 -14.89 0.15
N ALA A 144 -8.02 -14.05 0.54
CA ALA A 144 -7.22 -14.18 1.77
C ALA A 144 -6.76 -12.80 2.23
N VAL A 145 -6.59 -12.59 3.53
CA VAL A 145 -6.04 -11.35 4.13
C VAL A 145 -5.23 -11.66 5.38
N GLN A 146 -3.98 -11.20 5.42
CA GLN A 146 -3.08 -11.23 6.56
C GLN A 146 -2.73 -9.79 6.96
N PHE A 147 -3.28 -9.33 8.10
CA PHE A 147 -2.92 -8.07 8.74
C PHE A 147 -1.85 -8.33 9.82
N ILE A 148 -0.71 -7.66 9.70
CA ILE A 148 0.42 -7.73 10.62
C ILE A 148 0.68 -6.33 11.18
N ARG A 149 0.72 -6.21 12.51
CA ARG A 149 1.13 -4.97 13.18
C ARG A 149 2.48 -5.17 13.89
N THR A 150 3.39 -4.23 13.68
CA THR A 150 4.66 -4.10 14.41
C THR A 150 4.71 -2.73 15.10
N ASP A 151 5.73 -2.50 15.91
CA ASP A 151 6.02 -1.18 16.49
C ASP A 151 6.34 -0.13 15.41
N ALA A 152 6.99 -0.54 14.31
CA ALA A 152 7.44 0.34 13.23
C ALA A 152 6.47 0.49 12.06
N TYR A 153 5.56 -0.44 11.81
CA TYR A 153 4.64 -0.41 10.66
C TYR A 153 3.39 -1.27 10.88
N ILE A 154 2.35 -0.98 10.08
CA ILE A 154 1.29 -1.95 9.78
C ILE A 154 1.46 -2.43 8.35
N GLN A 155 1.20 -3.72 8.13
CA GLN A 155 1.25 -4.36 6.82
C GLN A 155 -0.03 -5.19 6.65
N ILE A 156 -0.67 -5.11 5.49
CA ILE A 156 -1.79 -5.96 5.14
C ILE A 156 -1.58 -6.54 3.74
N THR A 157 -1.70 -7.87 3.61
CA THR A 157 -1.34 -8.61 2.40
C THR A 157 -2.37 -9.69 2.09
N GLY A 158 -2.53 -10.09 0.84
CA GLY A 158 -3.36 -11.25 0.53
C GLY A 158 -3.71 -11.44 -0.94
N TRP A 159 -4.80 -12.16 -1.17
CA TRP A 159 -5.33 -12.45 -2.50
C TRP A 159 -6.62 -11.66 -2.73
N VAL A 160 -6.71 -11.00 -3.88
CA VAL A 160 -7.76 -10.06 -4.26
C VAL A 160 -8.33 -10.45 -5.62
N ASN A 161 -9.64 -10.31 -5.81
CA ASN A 161 -10.22 -10.24 -7.14
C ASN A 161 -10.01 -8.80 -7.64
N GLN A 162 -8.96 -8.57 -8.43
CA GLN A 162 -8.55 -7.21 -8.81
C GLN A 162 -9.62 -6.44 -9.62
N THR A 163 -10.59 -7.13 -10.23
CA THR A 163 -11.73 -6.46 -10.90
C THR A 163 -12.66 -5.72 -9.93
N ALA A 164 -12.63 -6.04 -8.63
CA ALA A 164 -13.34 -5.27 -7.59
C ALA A 164 -12.78 -3.86 -7.38
N PHE A 165 -11.54 -3.62 -7.83
CA PHE A 165 -10.85 -2.32 -7.87
C PHE A 165 -10.95 -1.65 -9.26
N ASN A 166 -11.86 -2.12 -10.11
CA ASN A 166 -12.03 -1.76 -11.53
C ASN A 166 -10.80 -2.00 -12.43
N LEU A 167 -9.83 -2.80 -11.98
CA LEU A 167 -8.65 -3.17 -12.78
C LEU A 167 -8.96 -4.23 -13.83
N ALA A 168 -8.20 -4.23 -14.92
CA ALA A 168 -8.29 -5.26 -15.96
C ALA A 168 -8.06 -6.67 -15.36
N PRO A 169 -8.82 -7.72 -15.78
CA PRO A 169 -8.64 -9.08 -15.27
C PRO A 169 -7.28 -9.74 -15.58
N ASN A 170 -6.43 -9.07 -16.36
CA ASN A 170 -5.11 -9.52 -16.77
C ASN A 170 -4.01 -8.50 -16.44
N ASP A 171 -4.30 -7.50 -15.60
CA ASP A 171 -3.31 -6.57 -15.08
C ASP A 171 -2.30 -7.31 -14.21
N THR A 172 -1.01 -7.13 -14.52
CA THR A 172 0.12 -7.73 -13.81
C THR A 172 0.52 -6.97 -12.55
N GLY A 173 0.03 -5.74 -12.40
CA GLY A 173 0.27 -4.88 -11.24
C GLY A 173 1.45 -3.92 -11.36
N GLY A 174 1.61 -3.11 -10.31
CA GLY A 174 2.62 -2.06 -10.16
C GLY A 174 2.65 -1.52 -8.72
N GLU A 175 3.53 -0.57 -8.44
CA GLU A 175 3.65 0.12 -7.14
C GLU A 175 2.90 1.45 -7.13
N LEU A 176 2.31 1.77 -5.98
CA LEU A 176 1.71 3.05 -5.63
C LEU A 176 2.32 3.53 -4.31
N ASP A 177 2.84 4.75 -4.30
CA ASP A 177 3.73 5.27 -3.26
C ASP A 177 3.64 6.82 -3.15
N PRO A 178 4.17 7.44 -2.06
CA PRO A 178 4.16 8.88 -1.88
C PRO A 178 5.16 9.67 -2.74
N HIS A 179 5.99 9.05 -3.58
CA HIS A 179 6.90 9.74 -4.50
C HIS A 179 6.38 9.71 -5.94
N GLY A 180 6.34 8.55 -6.58
CA GLY A 180 6.17 8.40 -8.01
C GLY A 180 7.20 9.17 -8.86
N ALA A 181 7.01 9.11 -10.18
CA ALA A 181 7.97 9.64 -11.17
C ALA A 181 8.22 11.17 -11.10
N ASP A 182 7.34 11.94 -10.48
CA ASP A 182 7.44 13.40 -10.32
C ASP A 182 7.57 13.88 -8.86
N GLN A 183 7.73 12.96 -7.89
CA GLN A 183 7.76 13.20 -6.44
C GLN A 183 6.43 13.69 -5.84
N LEU A 184 5.33 13.67 -6.60
CA LEU A 184 4.01 14.16 -6.18
C LEU A 184 3.04 13.03 -5.77
N GLY A 185 3.53 11.80 -5.69
CA GLY A 185 2.79 10.58 -5.37
C GLY A 185 2.13 9.90 -6.57
N ASN A 186 1.78 8.64 -6.40
CA ASN A 186 0.84 7.92 -7.25
C ASN A 186 -0.14 7.13 -6.36
N PRO A 187 -1.35 7.66 -6.07
CA PRO A 187 -2.01 8.81 -6.69
C PRO A 187 -1.37 10.17 -6.36
N LEU A 188 -1.53 11.12 -7.29
CA LEU A 188 -1.03 12.47 -7.13
C LEU A 188 -1.71 13.16 -5.94
N GLY A 189 -0.92 13.64 -4.98
CA GLY A 189 -1.45 14.23 -3.76
C GLY A 189 -2.15 13.22 -2.84
N GLY A 190 -1.90 11.91 -3.03
CA GLY A 190 -2.54 10.83 -2.28
C GLY A 190 -2.10 10.79 -0.81
N LEU A 191 -3.05 10.88 0.11
CA LEU A 191 -2.76 10.81 1.55
C LEU A 191 -3.03 9.40 2.10
N ALA A 192 -2.28 8.98 3.11
CA ALA A 192 -2.48 7.70 3.80
C ALA A 192 -2.51 7.88 5.32
N TYR A 193 -3.52 7.31 5.97
CA TYR A 193 -3.77 7.43 7.41
C TYR A 193 -4.04 6.08 8.07
N SER A 194 -3.74 6.00 9.36
CA SER A 194 -4.14 4.90 10.23
C SER A 194 -4.41 5.40 11.65
N ASN A 195 -5.36 4.79 12.34
CA ASN A 195 -5.46 4.85 13.81
C ASN A 195 -4.98 3.56 14.50
N GLY A 196 -4.62 2.51 13.73
CA GLY A 196 -4.28 1.17 14.23
C GLY A 196 -2.82 0.94 14.63
N PHE A 197 -1.95 1.95 14.46
CA PHE A 197 -0.55 1.91 14.90
C PHE A 197 -0.41 1.70 16.41
N TYR A 198 0.67 1.03 16.84
CA TYR A 198 0.94 0.79 18.27
C TYR A 198 1.21 2.05 19.11
N SER A 199 1.58 3.18 18.48
CA SER A 199 1.70 4.49 19.16
C SER A 199 0.36 5.23 19.30
N GLY A 200 -0.67 4.81 18.55
CA GLY A 200 -1.97 5.46 18.51
C GLY A 200 -2.90 5.11 19.69
N ASP A 201 -3.96 5.90 19.83
CA ASP A 201 -5.03 5.66 20.80
C ASP A 201 -6.19 4.77 20.26
N ASN A 202 -6.07 4.28 19.02
CA ASN A 202 -7.11 3.56 18.25
C ASN A 202 -8.31 4.42 17.81
N THR A 203 -8.19 5.75 17.84
CA THR A 203 -9.23 6.70 17.40
C THR A 203 -8.67 7.86 16.56
N THR A 204 -7.50 8.38 16.93
CA THR A 204 -6.79 9.47 16.24
C THR A 204 -6.09 8.94 15.00
N TYR A 205 -6.45 9.50 13.83
CA TYR A 205 -5.80 9.19 12.56
C TYR A 205 -4.45 9.89 12.44
N LEU A 206 -3.38 9.10 12.37
CA LEU A 206 -2.01 9.55 12.09
C LEU A 206 -1.73 9.43 10.59
N GLN A 207 -1.29 10.53 9.96
CA GLN A 207 -0.81 10.49 8.58
C GLN A 207 0.54 9.78 8.53
N THR A 208 0.75 8.89 7.56
CA THR A 208 2.10 8.44 7.22
C THR A 208 2.62 9.10 5.95
N GLN A 209 3.91 9.43 5.94
CA GLN A 209 4.64 9.96 4.79
C GLN A 209 5.50 8.88 4.10
N SER A 210 5.47 7.63 4.59
CA SER A 210 6.23 6.50 4.05
C SER A 210 5.36 5.26 4.05
N TRP A 211 4.90 4.90 2.85
CA TRP A 211 3.97 3.81 2.59
C TRP A 211 4.18 3.27 1.18
N ASN A 212 3.73 2.04 0.94
CA ASN A 212 3.61 1.47 -0.39
C ASN A 212 2.28 0.70 -0.49
N HIS A 213 1.76 0.59 -1.70
CA HIS A 213 0.67 -0.33 -2.08
C HIS A 213 0.97 -0.96 -3.43
N PHE A 214 0.92 -2.29 -3.50
CA PHE A 214 0.96 -3.03 -4.76
C PHE A 214 -0.35 -3.80 -4.93
N ILE A 215 -0.88 -3.82 -6.15
CA ILE A 215 -2.05 -4.61 -6.53
C ILE A 215 -1.90 -5.12 -7.96
N GLY A 216 -2.28 -6.37 -8.22
CA GLY A 216 -2.25 -7.00 -9.54
C GLY A 216 -1.88 -8.48 -9.47
N ALA A 217 -2.06 -9.21 -10.59
CA ALA A 217 -1.95 -10.67 -10.65
C ALA A 217 -2.73 -11.42 -9.55
N ASP A 218 -3.93 -10.91 -9.20
CA ASP A 218 -4.82 -11.31 -8.11
C ASP A 218 -4.19 -11.28 -6.69
N VAL A 219 -3.08 -10.57 -6.51
CA VAL A 219 -2.41 -10.34 -5.22
C VAL A 219 -2.47 -8.85 -4.86
N PHE A 220 -2.53 -8.54 -3.55
CA PHE A 220 -2.33 -7.19 -3.04
C PHE A 220 -1.46 -7.17 -1.79
N CYS A 221 -0.82 -6.04 -1.55
CA CYS A 221 -0.14 -5.75 -0.29
C CYS A 221 0.01 -4.24 -0.07
N ILE A 222 -0.29 -3.78 1.15
CA ILE A 222 -0.16 -2.40 1.59
C ILE A 222 0.72 -2.39 2.85
N LYS A 223 1.63 -1.42 2.97
CA LYS A 223 2.38 -1.16 4.21
C LYS A 223 2.40 0.33 4.49
N LEU A 224 2.09 0.71 5.72
CA LEU A 224 2.18 2.07 6.23
C LEU A 224 3.20 2.08 7.38
N CYS A 225 4.23 2.91 7.31
CA CYS A 225 5.18 3.06 8.40
C CYS A 225 4.65 4.00 9.47
N ASN A 226 4.90 3.67 10.73
CA ASN A 226 4.47 4.43 11.89
C ASN A 226 5.26 5.75 11.98
N PRO A 227 4.61 6.93 11.87
CA PRO A 227 5.31 8.22 11.87
C PRO A 227 5.99 8.55 13.21
N ASP A 228 5.59 7.92 14.31
CA ASP A 228 6.19 8.12 15.63
C ASP A 228 7.36 7.17 15.92
N TYR A 229 7.62 6.19 15.05
CA TYR A 229 8.66 5.17 15.29
C TYR A 229 10.05 5.69 14.93
N ASN A 230 10.82 6.04 15.97
CA ASN A 230 12.18 6.56 15.82
C ASN A 230 13.19 5.46 15.43
N THR A 231 13.45 5.32 14.12
CA THR A 231 14.43 4.40 13.54
C THR A 231 15.27 5.06 12.45
N THR A 232 16.37 4.42 12.05
CA THR A 232 17.14 4.75 10.85
C THR A 232 16.87 3.81 9.67
N ALA A 233 16.10 2.74 9.89
CA ALA A 233 15.79 1.72 8.88
C ALA A 233 14.50 2.06 8.13
N ASN A 234 14.49 1.95 6.80
CA ASN A 234 13.30 2.19 5.99
C ASN A 234 12.53 0.88 5.72
N TYR A 235 11.53 0.58 6.56
CA TYR A 235 10.68 -0.61 6.39
C TYR A 235 9.63 -0.46 5.28
N CYS A 236 9.35 0.76 4.82
CA CYS A 236 8.40 1.11 3.74
C CYS A 236 9.18 1.77 2.59
N GLN A 237 10.22 1.06 2.17
CA GLN A 237 11.14 1.45 1.10
C GLN A 237 10.48 1.26 -0.26
N ASN A 238 10.49 2.32 -1.06
CA ASN A 238 9.80 2.51 -2.34
C ASN A 238 10.81 2.91 -3.43
N ILE A 239 11.76 1.98 -3.65
CA ILE A 239 12.75 1.99 -4.75
C ILE A 239 12.93 0.56 -5.32
N TYR A 240 11.91 -0.27 -5.15
CA TYR A 240 11.89 -1.70 -5.48
C TYR A 240 10.63 -2.04 -6.28
N ASP A 241 10.19 -1.10 -7.10
CA ASP A 241 8.90 -0.98 -7.75
C ASP A 241 8.64 -2.14 -8.72
N LEU A 242 9.69 -2.58 -9.43
CA LEU A 242 9.66 -3.75 -10.31
C LEU A 242 9.62 -5.11 -9.56
N LEU A 243 9.56 -5.13 -8.21
CA LEU A 243 9.39 -6.33 -7.41
C LEU A 243 8.00 -6.36 -6.75
N GLY A 244 7.22 -7.40 -7.05
CA GLY A 244 5.91 -7.58 -6.43
C GLY A 244 5.95 -7.87 -4.93
N CYS A 245 4.75 -7.97 -4.35
CA CYS A 245 4.46 -8.13 -2.92
C CYS A 245 5.35 -9.12 -2.14
N GLN A 246 5.76 -10.23 -2.74
CA GLN A 246 6.63 -11.23 -2.09
C GLN A 246 7.98 -10.67 -1.62
N TYR A 247 8.48 -9.59 -2.23
CA TYR A 247 9.76 -8.98 -1.89
C TYR A 247 9.63 -7.73 -1.02
N ASN A 248 8.70 -6.84 -1.35
CA ASN A 248 8.47 -5.61 -0.60
C ASN A 248 7.75 -5.87 0.75
N MET A 249 6.88 -6.89 0.80
CA MET A 249 5.99 -7.22 1.93
C MET A 249 5.89 -8.74 2.13
N PRO A 250 7.01 -9.43 2.47
CA PRO A 250 7.04 -10.87 2.71
C PRO A 250 6.00 -11.29 3.76
N ALA A 251 5.19 -12.28 3.40
CA ALA A 251 4.03 -12.78 4.15
C ALA A 251 3.73 -14.22 3.69
N SER A 252 2.76 -14.92 4.29
CA SER A 252 2.45 -16.30 3.86
C SER A 252 1.66 -16.39 2.55
N TYR A 253 0.82 -15.38 2.26
CA TYR A 253 -0.14 -15.37 1.14
C TYR A 253 -0.96 -16.68 1.03
N GLU A 254 -1.36 -17.26 2.18
CA GLU A 254 -2.07 -18.53 2.21
C GLU A 254 -3.55 -18.35 1.81
N GLN A 255 -3.97 -19.01 0.72
CA GLN A 255 -5.29 -18.78 0.13
C GLN A 255 -6.43 -19.30 1.03
N GLY A 256 -7.48 -18.49 1.20
CA GLY A 256 -8.58 -18.76 2.13
C GLY A 256 -8.32 -18.40 3.60
N VAL A 257 -7.11 -17.93 3.95
CA VAL A 257 -6.78 -17.53 5.33
C VAL A 257 -7.08 -16.04 5.54
N PHE A 258 -7.83 -15.75 6.60
CA PHE A 258 -8.08 -14.40 7.09
C PHE A 258 -7.57 -14.30 8.53
N LEU A 259 -6.50 -13.55 8.77
CA LEU A 259 -5.87 -13.45 10.09
C LEU A 259 -5.31 -12.05 10.41
N SER A 260 -5.29 -11.74 11.70
CA SER A 260 -4.66 -10.53 12.27
C SER A 260 -3.66 -10.97 13.35
N CYS A 261 -2.39 -10.58 13.21
CA CYS A 261 -1.31 -10.91 14.17
C CYS A 261 -0.51 -9.67 14.56
N ASP A 262 0.18 -9.77 15.70
CA ASP A 262 1.36 -8.95 15.96
C ASP A 262 2.58 -9.63 15.29
N GLY A 263 3.58 -8.86 14.82
CA GLY A 263 4.73 -9.38 14.08
C GLY A 263 6.09 -8.85 14.53
N ASP A 264 7.13 -9.65 14.27
CA ASP A 264 8.52 -9.19 14.28
C ASP A 264 8.75 -8.18 13.13
N LEU A 265 9.80 -7.36 13.27
CA LEU A 265 10.24 -6.48 12.20
C LEU A 265 10.80 -7.26 10.99
N GLN A 266 10.42 -6.81 9.80
CA GLN A 266 10.99 -7.17 8.51
C GLN A 266 12.41 -6.59 8.34
N ASP A 267 13.27 -7.29 7.59
CA ASP A 267 14.55 -6.77 7.11
C ASP A 267 14.32 -5.72 6.00
N GLU A 268 15.04 -4.59 6.00
CA GLU A 268 14.87 -3.52 5.00
C GLU A 268 14.92 -4.08 3.56
N VAL A 269 14.05 -3.59 2.67
CA VAL A 269 13.93 -4.17 1.32
C VAL A 269 15.27 -4.10 0.58
N GLY A 270 15.65 -5.21 -0.06
CA GLY A 270 16.97 -5.40 -0.68
C GLY A 270 18.06 -5.89 0.26
N THR A 271 17.85 -5.87 1.58
CA THR A 271 18.83 -6.40 2.55
C THR A 271 18.63 -7.90 2.80
N TYR A 272 19.74 -8.62 2.91
CA TYR A 272 19.78 -10.05 3.24
C TYR A 272 21.11 -10.43 3.89
N THR A 273 21.20 -11.64 4.47
CA THR A 273 22.45 -12.17 5.05
C THR A 273 23.01 -13.30 4.19
N SER A 274 24.28 -13.20 3.79
CA SER A 274 25.06 -14.33 3.23
C SER A 274 26.36 -14.49 4.00
N ASP A 275 26.74 -15.73 4.31
CA ASP A 275 28.02 -16.07 4.99
C ASP A 275 28.29 -15.28 6.29
N GLY A 276 27.22 -14.86 6.98
CA GLY A 276 27.28 -14.06 8.21
C GLY A 276 27.46 -12.55 8.00
N GLN A 277 27.36 -12.05 6.77
CA GLN A 277 27.43 -10.62 6.44
C GLN A 277 26.10 -10.13 5.87
N THR A 278 25.66 -8.95 6.29
CA THR A 278 24.53 -8.23 5.69
C THR A 278 24.96 -7.63 4.35
N ILE A 279 24.16 -7.86 3.31
CA ILE A 279 24.36 -7.37 1.94
C ILE A 279 23.10 -6.60 1.53
N THR A 280 23.26 -5.48 0.82
CA THR A 280 22.16 -4.72 0.22
C THR A 280 22.21 -4.84 -1.30
N TRP A 281 21.31 -5.64 -1.88
CA TRP A 281 21.03 -5.62 -3.32
C TRP A 281 20.14 -4.43 -3.65
N HIS A 282 20.41 -3.75 -4.77
CA HIS A 282 19.65 -2.60 -5.26
C HIS A 282 18.99 -2.96 -6.60
N GLN A 283 17.78 -2.45 -6.84
CA GLN A 283 17.06 -2.74 -8.08
C GLN A 283 17.73 -2.08 -9.30
N PRO A 284 17.90 -2.80 -10.43
CA PRO A 284 18.24 -2.18 -11.71
C PRO A 284 17.02 -1.44 -12.30
N SER A 285 17.23 -0.46 -13.18
CA SER A 285 16.15 0.32 -13.83
C SER A 285 15.21 -0.49 -14.76
N SER A 286 15.42 -1.79 -14.85
CA SER A 286 14.64 -2.76 -15.64
C SER A 286 15.03 -4.16 -15.18
N LEU A 287 14.06 -5.06 -14.98
CA LEU A 287 14.28 -6.49 -14.78
C LEU A 287 13.77 -7.25 -16.00
N ASP A 288 14.62 -8.08 -16.61
CA ASP A 288 14.22 -9.04 -17.62
C ASP A 288 13.60 -10.29 -16.95
N PRO A 289 12.61 -10.97 -17.56
CA PRO A 289 12.07 -12.23 -17.03
C PRO A 289 13.08 -13.37 -16.82
N THR A 290 14.32 -13.22 -17.28
CA THR A 290 15.44 -14.15 -17.05
C THR A 290 16.45 -13.69 -15.98
N ASP A 291 16.30 -12.49 -15.42
CA ASP A 291 17.13 -12.01 -14.32
C ASP A 291 16.90 -12.82 -13.03
N THR A 292 17.96 -13.02 -12.25
CA THR A 292 17.91 -13.73 -10.97
C THR A 292 18.18 -12.80 -9.80
N ILE A 293 17.18 -12.68 -8.91
CA ILE A 293 17.31 -11.93 -7.66
C ILE A 293 18.14 -12.80 -6.69
N PRO A 294 19.22 -12.28 -6.07
CA PRO A 294 20.20 -13.12 -5.36
C PRO A 294 19.78 -13.53 -3.93
N PHE A 295 18.56 -13.19 -3.51
CA PHE A 295 18.04 -13.43 -2.18
C PHE A 295 16.54 -13.76 -2.22
N THR A 296 16.04 -14.33 -1.13
CA THR A 296 14.60 -14.38 -0.81
C THR A 296 14.44 -13.71 0.54
N PRO A 297 13.55 -12.70 0.71
CA PRO A 297 13.40 -12.03 1.98
C PRO A 297 12.82 -12.96 3.05
N ARG A 298 13.19 -12.70 4.30
CA ARG A 298 12.65 -13.39 5.47
C ARG A 298 11.21 -12.95 5.71
N ILE A 299 10.27 -13.89 5.75
CA ILE A 299 8.96 -13.66 6.36
C ILE A 299 9.18 -13.49 7.88
N PRO A 300 8.76 -12.38 8.50
CA PRO A 300 8.91 -12.19 9.94
C PRO A 300 8.10 -13.21 10.74
N ALA A 301 8.53 -13.51 11.98
CA ALA A 301 7.70 -14.33 12.86
C ALA A 301 6.47 -13.55 13.31
N THR A 302 5.38 -14.26 13.61
CA THR A 302 4.10 -13.69 13.99
C THR A 302 3.60 -14.28 15.31
N SER A 303 2.87 -13.50 16.08
CA SER A 303 2.34 -13.88 17.40
C SER A 303 0.94 -13.31 17.63
N ASN A 304 0.27 -13.76 18.70
CA ASN A 304 -1.08 -13.33 19.11
C ASN A 304 -2.19 -13.48 18.04
N CYS A 305 -1.93 -14.24 16.97
CA CYS A 305 -2.77 -14.36 15.79
C CYS A 305 -4.22 -14.74 16.08
N GLN A 306 -5.15 -13.91 15.60
CA GLN A 306 -6.57 -14.17 15.54
C GLN A 306 -6.96 -14.57 14.11
N TYR A 307 -7.85 -15.54 13.97
CA TYR A 307 -8.35 -16.06 12.68
C TYR A 307 -9.84 -15.79 12.55
N TYR A 308 -10.29 -15.49 11.33
CA TYR A 308 -11.64 -15.02 11.01
C TYR A 308 -12.23 -15.80 9.82
N GLN A 309 -13.54 -15.75 9.61
CA GLN A 309 -14.12 -16.02 8.29
C GLN A 309 -14.27 -14.72 7.50
N SER A 310 -14.16 -14.79 6.16
CA SER A 310 -14.39 -13.66 5.26
C SER A 310 -15.77 -13.00 5.50
N THR A 311 -16.79 -13.80 5.83
CA THR A 311 -18.15 -13.36 6.16
C THR A 311 -18.26 -12.53 7.44
N ASP A 312 -17.33 -12.72 8.38
CA ASP A 312 -17.34 -12.04 9.68
C ASP A 312 -16.68 -10.66 9.57
N LEU A 313 -15.78 -10.50 8.60
CA LEU A 313 -15.04 -9.28 8.28
C LEU A 313 -15.76 -8.39 7.27
N TYR A 314 -16.34 -9.00 6.22
CA TYR A 314 -16.91 -8.31 5.07
C TYR A 314 -18.38 -8.75 4.82
N PRO A 315 -19.27 -8.58 5.82
CA PRO A 315 -20.69 -8.91 5.64
C PRO A 315 -21.31 -7.99 4.58
N THR A 316 -22.33 -8.48 3.86
CA THR A 316 -23.08 -7.69 2.84
C THR A 316 -23.70 -6.40 3.40
N GLU A 317 -23.80 -6.28 4.72
CA GLU A 317 -24.24 -5.11 5.47
C GLU A 317 -23.20 -3.96 5.47
N SER A 318 -21.89 -4.25 5.34
CA SER A 318 -20.83 -3.21 5.33
C SER A 318 -20.81 -2.36 4.05
N LEU A 319 -21.57 -2.78 3.02
CA LEU A 319 -21.56 -2.21 1.68
C LEU A 319 -22.12 -0.78 1.59
N GLY A 320 -22.87 -0.32 2.60
CA GLY A 320 -23.36 1.05 2.80
C GLY A 320 -24.37 1.62 1.79
N TYR A 321 -24.22 1.28 0.51
CA TYR A 321 -24.82 1.96 -0.64
C TYR A 321 -25.46 1.00 -1.66
N GLN A 322 -25.04 -0.27 -1.69
CA GLN A 322 -25.52 -1.30 -2.64
C GLN A 322 -26.99 -1.73 -2.44
N SER A 323 -27.70 -1.21 -1.42
CA SER A 323 -29.06 -1.62 -1.03
C SER A 323 -30.19 -1.10 -1.95
N THR A 324 -29.94 -1.02 -3.26
CA THR A 324 -30.97 -0.80 -4.30
C THR A 324 -30.87 -1.78 -5.47
N ALA A 325 -29.90 -2.71 -5.47
CA ALA A 325 -29.94 -3.86 -6.36
C ALA A 325 -31.18 -4.71 -6.05
N ALA A 326 -32.15 -4.72 -6.97
CA ALA A 326 -33.29 -5.62 -6.90
C ALA A 326 -32.80 -7.09 -6.86
N PRO A 327 -33.47 -7.99 -6.13
CA PRO A 327 -33.02 -9.37 -6.00
C PRO A 327 -32.87 -10.04 -7.36
N LEU A 328 -31.75 -10.75 -7.57
CA LEU A 328 -31.49 -11.55 -8.76
C LEU A 328 -32.38 -12.80 -8.78
N ASN A 329 -33.69 -12.58 -8.97
CA ASN A 329 -34.61 -13.62 -9.34
C ASN A 329 -34.33 -14.05 -10.79
N ASP A 330 -34.34 -15.37 -11.00
CA ASP A 330 -34.43 -16.04 -12.30
C ASP A 330 -33.22 -15.91 -13.26
N ILE A 331 -32.14 -16.62 -12.91
CA ILE A 331 -31.42 -17.41 -13.92
C ILE A 331 -31.89 -18.87 -13.75
N GLY A 332 -32.99 -19.21 -14.41
CA GLY A 332 -33.78 -20.41 -14.13
C GLY A 332 -33.07 -21.74 -14.31
N LEU A 333 -32.65 -22.36 -13.21
CA LEU A 333 -32.30 -23.77 -13.15
C LEU A 333 -33.57 -24.62 -12.96
N THR A 334 -34.10 -25.18 -14.05
CA THR A 334 -35.32 -26.02 -14.01
C THR A 334 -35.07 -27.36 -13.32
N THR A 335 -35.35 -27.44 -12.02
CA THR A 335 -35.48 -28.71 -11.28
C THR A 335 -36.96 -29.02 -11.03
N THR A 336 -37.36 -30.27 -11.27
CA THR A 336 -38.74 -30.71 -11.13
C THR A 336 -39.09 -31.03 -9.67
N PRO A 337 -40.32 -30.71 -9.20
CA PRO A 337 -40.67 -30.83 -7.79
C PRO A 337 -40.86 -32.29 -7.35
N ALA A 338 -40.03 -32.75 -6.43
CA ALA A 338 -40.29 -33.97 -5.66
C ALA A 338 -41.19 -33.66 -4.45
N THR A 339 -42.17 -34.50 -4.17
CA THR A 339 -43.13 -34.29 -3.07
C THR A 339 -42.53 -34.63 -1.70
N PRO A 340 -42.88 -33.89 -0.63
CA PRO A 340 -42.37 -34.16 0.71
C PRO A 340 -43.07 -35.38 1.34
N ILE A 341 -42.29 -36.24 2.01
CA ILE A 341 -42.80 -37.29 2.90
C ILE A 341 -42.15 -37.08 4.27
N SER A 342 -42.96 -36.97 5.33
CA SER A 342 -42.47 -36.72 6.69
C SER A 342 -42.26 -38.04 7.44
N ALA A 343 -41.04 -38.29 7.94
CA ALA A 343 -40.72 -39.42 8.81
C ALA A 343 -39.57 -39.10 9.78
N PHE A 344 -39.97 -38.57 10.92
CA PHE A 344 -39.26 -38.48 12.20
C PHE A 344 -38.44 -39.73 12.57
N ALA A 345 -37.17 -39.56 12.96
CA ALA A 345 -36.44 -40.50 13.81
C ALA A 345 -35.29 -39.77 14.55
N THR A 346 -35.41 -39.62 15.87
CA THR A 346 -34.37 -39.06 16.75
C THR A 346 -33.43 -40.17 17.24
N ILE A 347 -32.13 -39.90 17.37
CA ILE A 347 -31.22 -40.46 18.40
C ILE A 347 -29.94 -39.62 18.46
N SER A 348 -29.33 -39.49 19.64
CA SER A 348 -28.17 -38.64 19.91
C SER A 348 -26.97 -39.43 20.41
N ALA A 349 -25.74 -38.99 20.06
CA ALA A 349 -24.45 -39.30 20.71
C ALA A 349 -24.03 -40.81 20.76
N ALA A 350 -22.75 -41.23 20.74
CA ALA A 350 -21.53 -40.63 21.27
C ALA A 350 -20.25 -41.42 20.81
N SER A 351 -19.08 -40.92 21.19
CA SER A 351 -17.83 -41.65 21.53
C SER A 351 -17.14 -42.59 20.52
N THR A 352 -16.04 -42.09 19.92
CA THR A 352 -14.66 -42.65 19.96
C THR A 352 -14.41 -44.18 19.96
N ALA A 353 -13.55 -44.68 19.05
CA ALA A 353 -12.20 -45.24 19.35
C ALA A 353 -11.65 -46.22 18.28
N THR A 354 -10.47 -45.87 17.74
CA THR A 354 -9.29 -46.72 17.47
C THR A 354 -9.37 -48.00 16.59
N ALA A 355 -8.53 -47.97 15.55
CA ALA A 355 -8.26 -48.99 14.53
C ALA A 355 -7.82 -50.40 15.00
N ILE A 356 -8.00 -51.37 14.09
CA ILE A 356 -7.03 -52.47 13.87
C ILE A 356 -6.85 -52.74 12.36
N ASN A 357 -5.86 -53.55 11.99
CA ASN A 357 -5.30 -53.70 10.64
C ASN A 357 -5.29 -55.18 10.18
N SER A 358 -5.61 -55.47 8.92
CA SER A 358 -5.32 -56.78 8.30
C SER A 358 -5.22 -56.75 6.76
N VAL A 359 -4.04 -57.08 6.25
CA VAL A 359 -3.65 -57.26 4.84
C VAL A 359 -4.11 -58.62 4.27
N ALA A 360 -4.51 -58.71 2.98
CA ALA A 360 -4.26 -59.87 2.10
C ALA A 360 -4.63 -59.69 0.60
N THR A 361 -3.60 -59.53 -0.25
CA THR A 361 -3.38 -60.14 -1.60
C THR A 361 -4.52 -60.50 -2.59
N GLY A 362 -4.36 -60.15 -3.89
CA GLY A 362 -5.10 -60.80 -5.00
C GLY A 362 -4.89 -60.26 -6.43
N SER A 363 -3.75 -60.56 -7.08
CA SER A 363 -3.50 -60.30 -8.53
C SER A 363 -4.34 -61.24 -9.45
N SER A 364 -4.56 -61.05 -10.76
CA SER A 364 -3.65 -60.68 -11.87
C SER A 364 -4.44 -60.44 -13.18
N GLY A 365 -3.87 -59.84 -14.26
CA GLY A 365 -4.61 -59.77 -15.54
C GLY A 365 -4.02 -59.06 -16.77
N SER A 366 -2.69 -59.02 -16.99
CA SER A 366 -2.07 -58.26 -18.10
C SER A 366 -2.23 -58.90 -19.49
N ARG A 367 -2.24 -58.08 -20.56
CA ARG A 367 -1.71 -58.46 -21.90
C ARG A 367 -1.35 -57.24 -22.75
N SER A 368 -0.51 -57.45 -23.76
CA SER A 368 0.28 -56.42 -24.45
C SER A 368 0.39 -56.68 -25.96
N SER A 369 0.75 -55.65 -26.73
CA SER A 369 1.32 -55.78 -28.07
C SER A 369 2.31 -54.65 -28.35
N SER A 370 3.36 -54.94 -29.11
CA SER A 370 4.46 -54.03 -29.44
C SER A 370 4.80 -54.10 -30.93
N GLY A 371 5.44 -53.07 -31.47
CA GLY A 371 5.91 -53.05 -32.86
C GLY A 371 6.76 -51.81 -33.15
N SER A 372 7.97 -52.01 -33.67
CA SER A 372 8.96 -50.96 -33.92
C SER A 372 9.54 -51.10 -35.33
N SER A 373 9.80 -49.98 -36.01
CA SER A 373 10.78 -49.94 -37.11
C SER A 373 11.31 -48.53 -37.37
N SER A 374 12.52 -48.45 -37.93
CA SER A 374 13.27 -47.23 -38.21
C SER A 374 13.40 -46.99 -39.72
N GLY A 375 13.64 -45.74 -40.12
CA GLY A 375 13.96 -45.36 -41.51
C GLY A 375 14.46 -43.92 -41.60
N SER A 376 15.38 -43.63 -42.53
CA SER A 376 16.06 -42.32 -42.60
C SER A 376 16.40 -41.90 -44.05
N ARG A 377 16.77 -40.62 -44.20
CA ARG A 377 17.63 -40.00 -45.27
C ARG A 377 16.99 -39.32 -46.51
N SER A 378 17.17 -37.98 -46.55
CA SER A 378 17.98 -37.22 -47.54
C SER A 378 17.39 -36.69 -48.87
N GLY A 379 17.85 -35.47 -49.23
CA GLY A 379 17.63 -34.73 -50.51
C GLY A 379 16.97 -33.37 -50.26
N SER A 380 17.61 -32.18 -50.29
CA SER A 380 18.59 -31.53 -51.20
C SER A 380 17.98 -31.11 -52.55
N ALA A 381 18.22 -29.93 -53.15
CA ALA A 381 18.82 -28.62 -52.76
C ALA A 381 18.43 -27.59 -53.90
N SER A 382 18.89 -26.33 -54.11
CA SER A 382 20.04 -25.49 -53.68
C SER A 382 19.77 -23.99 -53.98
N SER A 383 20.53 -23.04 -53.38
CA SER A 383 20.83 -21.65 -53.87
C SER A 383 19.68 -20.63 -54.08
N SER A 384 19.84 -19.30 -53.98
CA SER A 384 20.94 -18.34 -53.70
C SER A 384 20.31 -17.04 -53.10
N GLY A 385 21.00 -16.03 -52.55
CA GLY A 385 22.43 -15.76 -52.35
C GLY A 385 22.81 -14.33 -52.77
N SER A 386 22.97 -13.40 -51.82
CA SER A 386 23.53 -12.05 -52.02
C SER A 386 23.87 -11.38 -50.68
N SER A 387 24.81 -10.42 -50.70
CA SER A 387 25.46 -9.86 -49.51
C SER A 387 25.05 -8.41 -49.24
N ASN A 388 25.17 -7.96 -47.98
CA ASN A 388 25.82 -6.68 -47.67
C ASN A 388 26.16 -6.56 -46.16
N THR A 389 27.16 -5.73 -45.86
CA THR A 389 27.55 -5.32 -44.50
C THR A 389 26.82 -4.04 -44.08
N PRO A 390 26.93 -3.68 -42.79
CA PRO A 390 27.32 -2.30 -42.47
C PRO A 390 28.57 -2.24 -41.58
N VAL A 391 29.06 -1.01 -41.35
CA VAL A 391 30.36 -0.72 -40.72
C VAL A 391 30.23 -0.11 -39.32
N ASN A 392 31.30 -0.26 -38.53
CA ASN A 392 31.51 0.41 -37.25
C ASN A 392 31.61 1.95 -37.42
N ALA A 393 30.95 2.71 -36.53
CA ALA A 393 31.14 4.15 -36.40
C ALA A 393 30.82 4.63 -34.97
N SER A 394 31.80 5.19 -34.26
CA SER A 394 31.61 5.84 -32.96
C SER A 394 30.99 7.22 -33.10
N ALA A 395 30.07 7.59 -32.20
CA ALA A 395 29.51 8.94 -32.14
C ALA A 395 30.38 9.86 -31.26
N SER A 396 30.99 10.88 -31.87
CA SER A 396 31.75 11.94 -31.17
C SER A 396 30.92 13.22 -31.06
N SER A 397 31.00 13.89 -29.92
CA SER A 397 30.33 15.19 -29.70
C SER A 397 31.03 16.34 -30.44
N SER A 398 30.24 17.23 -31.06
CA SER A 398 30.72 18.58 -31.40
C SER A 398 29.56 19.58 -31.56
N THR A 399 29.84 20.84 -31.25
CA THR A 399 28.88 21.94 -31.12
C THR A 399 28.86 22.81 -32.38
N SER A 400 27.69 23.32 -32.79
CA SER A 400 27.47 24.73 -33.23
C SER A 400 26.02 24.94 -33.70
N GLY A 401 25.39 26.04 -33.27
CA GLY A 401 23.98 26.35 -33.58
C GLY A 401 23.79 27.31 -34.76
N ALA A 402 22.53 27.71 -35.00
CA ALA A 402 22.17 28.81 -35.88
C ALA A 402 20.89 29.52 -35.40
N THR A 403 20.96 30.83 -35.19
CA THR A 403 19.81 31.70 -34.88
C THR A 403 19.09 32.14 -36.16
N ARG A 404 17.74 32.11 -36.16
CA ARG A 404 16.92 32.96 -37.06
C ARG A 404 15.60 33.37 -36.40
N SER A 405 15.42 34.66 -36.18
CA SER A 405 14.14 35.27 -35.78
C SER A 405 13.25 35.54 -36.99
N PHE A 406 11.92 35.54 -36.80
CA PHE A 406 10.97 36.30 -37.63
C PHE A 406 9.64 36.52 -36.87
N GLY A 407 8.89 37.57 -37.25
CA GLY A 407 7.43 37.62 -37.04
C GLY A 407 6.92 38.23 -35.72
N ALA A 408 7.21 39.51 -35.46
CA ALA A 408 6.38 40.28 -34.53
C ALA A 408 5.03 40.64 -35.15
N ASN A 409 3.95 40.64 -34.36
CA ASN A 409 2.70 41.31 -34.71
C ASN A 409 2.09 41.93 -33.45
N LEU A 410 1.76 43.23 -33.53
CA LEU A 410 1.20 44.01 -32.44
C LEU A 410 -0.31 44.18 -32.64
N ASN A 411 -1.10 43.95 -31.61
CA ASN A 411 -2.42 44.55 -31.44
C ASN A 411 -2.87 44.44 -29.97
N SER A 412 -2.72 45.53 -29.22
CA SER A 412 -3.32 45.69 -27.89
C SER A 412 -4.11 46.99 -27.87
N VAL A 413 -5.41 46.88 -27.60
CA VAL A 413 -6.34 48.03 -27.58
C VAL A 413 -6.13 48.83 -26.29
N ALA A 414 -5.99 50.14 -26.41
CA ALA A 414 -5.88 51.02 -25.25
C ALA A 414 -7.27 51.30 -24.64
N THR A 415 -7.50 50.83 -23.42
CA THR A 415 -8.62 51.24 -22.56
C THR A 415 -8.09 51.99 -21.34
N GLY A 416 -8.28 53.31 -21.31
CA GLY A 416 -7.94 54.13 -20.16
C GLY A 416 -9.08 54.17 -19.15
N LEU A 417 -8.77 53.97 -17.87
CA LEU A 417 -9.67 54.22 -16.74
C LEU A 417 -8.89 54.98 -15.67
N ALA A 418 -9.27 56.24 -15.45
CA ALA A 418 -8.63 57.11 -14.47
C ALA A 418 -9.20 56.86 -13.07
N TYR A 419 -8.34 56.91 -12.06
CA TYR A 419 -8.74 56.72 -10.66
C TYR A 419 -9.66 57.86 -10.19
N LEU A 420 -10.79 57.49 -9.57
CA LEU A 420 -11.66 58.41 -8.85
C LEU A 420 -11.17 58.53 -7.40
N LEU A 421 -10.64 59.70 -7.02
CA LEU A 421 -10.37 59.99 -5.61
C LEU A 421 -11.69 60.32 -4.88
N VAL A 422 -12.07 59.47 -3.94
CA VAL A 422 -12.89 59.85 -2.78
C VAL A 422 -12.22 59.26 -1.55
N GLY A 423 -11.71 60.11 -0.67
CA GLY A 423 -11.14 59.70 0.61
C GLY A 423 -12.07 60.01 1.76
N LEU A 424 -11.86 59.35 2.90
CA LEU A 424 -12.34 59.85 4.19
C LEU A 424 -11.41 59.40 5.31
N THR A 425 -10.87 60.35 6.05
CA THR A 425 -10.10 60.10 7.29
C THR A 425 -10.68 60.90 8.44
N THR A 426 -11.02 60.17 9.50
CA THR A 426 -11.06 60.62 10.90
C THR A 426 -12.02 61.76 11.27
N PHE A 427 -13.02 61.44 12.10
CA PHE A 427 -13.42 62.31 13.20
C PHE A 427 -13.60 61.49 14.48
N LEU A 428 -13.46 62.13 15.64
CA LEU A 428 -13.37 61.47 16.94
C LEU A 428 -14.75 61.12 17.53
N LEU A 429 -14.87 59.94 18.13
CA LEU A 429 -15.12 59.78 19.58
C LEU A 429 -14.78 58.36 20.05
#